data_AF-A0A495S6T1-F1
#
_entry.id   AF-A0A495S6T1-F1
#
_cell.length_a   1.000
_cell.length_b   1.000
_cell.length_c   1.000
_cell.angle_alpha   90.00
_cell.angle_beta   90.00
_cell.angle_gamma   90.00
#
_symmetry.space_group_name_H-M   'P 1'
#
loop_
_entity.id
_entity.type
_entity.pdbx_description
1 polymer ?
#
loop_
_entity_poly.entity_id
_entity_poly.type
_entity_poly.pdbx_seq_one_letter_code
_entity_poly.pdbx_strand_id
1 'polypeptide(L)'
;MEENVLHLKDKTISILPFGIIYIFSLPLLGILLAQTGVQNSLMIYILAFTITMFYAIILFRLFSGTLLLELRNQTIKMDWIKKPIYSSIKSQTINLKDISHWKHQERKGIDRFKIYLKHNKKDILNSITFQI
;
A
#
# COMPACT_ATOMS: atom_id res chain seq x y z
N MET A 1 -22.63 8.02 -27.99
CA MET A 1 -22.34 6.59 -27.76
C MET A 1 -21.58 6.54 -26.44
N GLU A 2 -22.27 6.20 -25.36
CA GLU A 2 -21.65 6.11 -24.02
C GLU A 2 -20.63 4.98 -24.07
N GLU A 3 -19.34 5.32 -23.99
CA GLU A 3 -18.31 4.31 -23.80
C GLU A 3 -18.53 3.67 -22.43
N ASN A 4 -18.78 2.36 -22.41
CA ASN A 4 -18.84 1.59 -21.18
C ASN A 4 -17.44 1.60 -20.54
N VAL A 5 -17.21 2.55 -19.62
CA VAL A 5 -16.01 2.61 -18.81
C VAL A 5 -16.26 1.78 -17.55
N LEU A 6 -15.51 0.70 -17.39
CA LEU A 6 -15.54 -0.07 -16.15
C LEU A 6 -14.57 0.59 -15.16
N HIS A 7 -15.12 1.07 -14.04
CA HIS A 7 -14.33 1.62 -12.94
C HIS A 7 -14.21 0.60 -11.82
N LEU A 8 -12.97 0.25 -11.46
CA LEU A 8 -12.68 -0.63 -10.33
C LEU A 8 -11.80 0.12 -9.33
N LYS A 9 -12.26 0.20 -8.09
CA LYS A 9 -11.52 0.84 -7.00
C LYS A 9 -10.98 -0.24 -6.10
N ASP A 10 -9.69 -0.18 -5.86
CA ASP A 10 -9.02 -1.17 -5.05
C ASP A 10 -8.23 -0.54 -3.91
N LYS A 11 -8.33 -1.14 -2.72
CA LYS A 11 -7.60 -0.68 -1.55
C LYS A 11 -6.26 -1.38 -1.52
N THR A 12 -5.21 -0.60 -1.32
CA THR A 12 -3.85 -1.13 -1.29
C THR A 12 -3.14 -0.66 -0.03
N ILE A 13 -2.18 -1.45 0.42
CA ILE A 13 -1.36 -1.10 1.57
C ILE A 13 0.10 -1.45 1.30
N SER A 14 0.99 -0.51 1.60
CA SER A 14 2.44 -0.74 1.53
C SER A 14 2.91 -1.46 2.80
N ILE A 15 2.72 -2.79 2.88
CA ILE A 15 2.94 -3.56 4.13
C ILE A 15 4.39 -3.50 4.64
N LEU A 16 5.37 -3.58 3.74
CA LEU A 16 6.79 -3.67 4.12
C LEU A 16 7.27 -2.39 4.83
N PRO A 17 7.13 -1.19 4.22
CA PRO A 17 7.56 0.03 4.90
C PRO A 17 6.69 0.34 6.13
N PHE A 18 5.40 -0.04 6.13
CA PHE A 18 4.56 0.03 7.33
C PHE A 18 5.15 -0.78 8.49
N GLY A 19 5.48 -2.04 8.25
CA GLY A 19 6.04 -2.93 9.27
C GLY A 19 7.41 -2.47 9.79
N ILE A 20 8.30 -2.04 8.88
CA ILE A 20 9.63 -1.52 9.24
C ILE A 20 9.48 -0.31 10.18
N ILE A 21 8.69 0.69 9.79
CA ILE A 21 8.52 1.91 10.58
C ILE A 21 7.85 1.60 11.91
N TYR A 22 6.85 0.72 11.92
CA TYR A 22 6.19 0.31 13.16
C TYR A 22 7.17 -0.36 14.14
N ILE A 23 8.01 -1.29 13.68
CA ILE A 23 8.99 -1.97 14.54
C ILE A 23 10.03 -0.98 15.08
N PHE A 24 10.54 -0.05 14.27
CA PHE A 24 11.51 0.95 14.73
C PHE A 24 10.90 1.97 15.70
N SER A 25 9.59 2.22 15.62
CA SER A 25 8.93 3.18 16.51
C SER A 25 8.80 2.68 17.96
N LEU A 26 8.71 1.36 18.17
CA LEU A 26 8.49 0.80 19.51
C LEU A 26 9.67 1.03 20.47
N PRO A 27 10.95 0.76 20.08
CA PRO A 27 12.09 1.12 20.93
C PRO A 27 12.17 2.62 21.20
N LEU A 28 11.88 3.44 20.18
CA LEU A 28 11.90 4.89 20.32
C LEU A 28 10.86 5.37 21.35
N LEU A 29 9.66 4.81 21.32
CA LEU A 29 8.61 5.06 22.30
C LEU A 29 9.06 4.67 23.71
N GLY A 30 9.72 3.52 23.85
CA GLY A 30 10.28 3.09 25.13
C GLY A 30 11.29 4.08 25.72
N ILE A 31 12.20 4.60 24.89
CA ILE A 31 13.18 5.61 25.28
C ILE A 31 12.48 6.92 25.70
N LEU A 32 11.49 7.38 24.92
CA LEU A 32 10.74 8.60 25.23
C LEU A 32 9.95 8.47 26.54
N LEU A 33 9.31 7.32 26.79
CA LEU A 33 8.58 7.06 28.02
C LEU A 33 9.51 7.04 29.23
N ALA A 34 10.70 6.45 29.11
CA ALA A 34 11.69 6.44 30.18
C ALA A 34 12.14 7.87 30.58
N GLN A 35 12.15 8.82 29.64
CA GLN A 35 12.51 10.22 29.89
C GLN A 35 11.41 11.04 30.57
N THR A 36 10.15 10.57 30.60
CA THR A 36 9.03 11.32 31.19
C THR A 36 9.08 11.41 32.71
N GLY A 37 9.93 10.60 33.38
CA GLY A 37 10.05 10.59 34.84
C GLY A 37 8.83 10.04 35.58
N VAL A 38 7.83 9.51 34.87
CA VAL A 38 6.65 8.87 35.46
C VAL A 38 7.10 7.59 36.16
N GLN A 39 6.85 7.48 37.47
CA GLN A 39 7.21 6.30 38.27
C GLN A 39 6.08 5.28 38.38
N ASN A 40 4.85 5.67 38.06
CA ASN A 40 3.68 4.79 38.12
C ASN A 40 3.63 3.88 36.88
N SER A 41 3.93 2.60 37.08
CA SER A 41 3.96 1.59 36.01
C SER A 41 2.62 1.46 35.26
N LEU A 42 1.49 1.50 35.96
CA LEU A 42 0.16 1.45 35.34
C LEU A 42 -0.06 2.63 34.39
N MET A 43 0.36 3.82 34.80
CA MET A 43 0.22 5.03 33.99
C MET A 43 1.10 4.96 32.73
N ILE A 44 2.33 4.44 32.85
CA ILE A 44 3.23 4.21 31.71
C ILE A 44 2.59 3.23 30.70
N TYR A 45 2.02 2.12 31.17
CA TYR A 45 1.40 1.13 30.28
C TYR A 45 0.21 1.70 29.52
N ILE A 46 -0.66 2.46 30.20
CA ILE A 46 -1.81 3.12 29.56
C ILE A 46 -1.31 4.12 28.51
N LEU A 47 -0.34 4.95 28.88
CA LEU A 47 0.22 5.95 27.96
C LEU A 47 0.87 5.30 26.72
N ALA A 48 1.67 4.26 26.94
CA ALA A 48 2.30 3.48 25.87
C ALA A 48 1.25 2.86 24.93
N PHE A 49 0.19 2.27 25.50
CA PHE A 49 -0.90 1.68 24.73
C PHE A 49 -1.62 2.73 23.89
N THR A 50 -2.00 3.87 24.48
CA THR A 50 -2.69 4.96 23.78
C THR A 50 -1.84 5.52 22.64
N ILE A 51 -0.55 5.78 22.89
CA ILE A 51 0.36 6.29 21.86
C ILE A 51 0.52 5.27 20.73
N THR A 52 0.71 4.00 21.07
CA THR A 52 0.88 2.92 20.09
C THR A 52 -0.36 2.77 19.20
N MET A 53 -1.56 2.83 19.79
CA MET A 53 -2.82 2.76 19.04
C MET A 53 -3.00 3.95 18.11
N PHE A 54 -2.79 5.17 18.62
CA PHE A 54 -2.91 6.38 17.80
C PHE A 54 -1.89 6.38 16.64
N TYR A 55 -0.65 5.98 16.94
CA TYR A 55 0.41 5.86 15.95
C TYR A 55 0.09 4.80 14.89
N ALA A 56 -0.43 3.64 15.28
CA ALA A 56 -0.85 2.59 14.34
C ALA A 56 -1.94 3.09 13.38
N ILE A 57 -2.91 3.86 13.87
CA ILE A 57 -3.97 4.46 13.03
C ILE A 57 -3.37 5.44 12.03
N ILE A 58 -2.45 6.31 12.47
CA ILE A 58 -1.76 7.27 11.59
C ILE A 58 -0.97 6.53 10.52
N LEU A 59 -0.14 5.57 10.91
CA LEU A 59 0.63 4.78 9.96
C LEU A 59 -0.28 4.05 8.97
N PHE A 60 -1.34 3.40 9.45
CA PHE A 60 -2.28 2.73 8.56
C PHE A 60 -2.87 3.71 7.53
N ARG A 61 -3.22 4.94 7.94
CA ARG A 61 -3.68 5.98 7.02
C ARG A 61 -2.60 6.45 6.06
N LEU A 62 -1.33 6.53 6.44
CA LEU A 62 -0.25 6.97 5.55
C LEU A 62 0.14 5.88 4.53
N PHE A 63 0.13 4.62 4.96
CA PHE A 63 0.55 3.48 4.15
C PHE A 63 -0.58 2.81 3.37
N SER A 64 -1.83 3.19 3.63
CA SER A 64 -2.99 2.79 2.82
C SER A 64 -3.25 3.76 1.67
N GLY A 65 -3.53 3.21 0.50
CA GLY A 65 -3.92 3.94 -0.69
C GLY A 65 -5.13 3.33 -1.37
N THR A 66 -5.70 4.09 -2.30
CA THR A 66 -6.79 3.64 -3.14
C THR A 66 -6.39 3.83 -4.59
N LEU A 67 -6.31 2.73 -5.32
CA LEU A 67 -5.99 2.70 -6.73
C LEU A 67 -7.30 2.63 -7.53
N LEU A 68 -7.37 3.42 -8.59
CA LEU A 68 -8.47 3.44 -9.55
C LEU A 68 -7.98 2.79 -10.84
N LEU A 69 -8.68 1.75 -11.25
CA LEU A 69 -8.50 1.08 -12.54
C LEU A 69 -9.69 1.47 -13.42
N GLU A 70 -9.42 2.09 -14.56
CA GLU A 70 -10.43 2.40 -15.56
C GLU A 70 -10.14 1.59 -16.82
N LEU A 71 -11.04 0.69 -17.18
CA LEU A 71 -10.99 -0.01 -18.45
C LEU A 71 -11.75 0.82 -19.47
N ARG A 72 -11.05 1.29 -20.51
CA ARG A 72 -11.66 2.03 -21.61
C ARG A 72 -11.19 1.45 -22.94
N ASN A 73 -12.13 0.91 -23.70
CA ASN A 73 -11.89 0.26 -24.99
C ASN A 73 -10.86 -0.88 -24.91
N GLN A 74 -9.59 -0.59 -25.17
CA GLN A 74 -8.47 -1.54 -25.16
C GLN A 74 -7.34 -1.11 -24.22
N THR A 75 -7.57 -0.15 -23.33
CA THR A 75 -6.57 0.32 -22.37
C THR A 75 -7.07 0.18 -20.93
N ILE A 76 -6.15 -0.11 -20.03
CA ILE A 76 -6.32 -0.04 -18.59
C ILE A 76 -5.58 1.20 -18.13
N LYS A 77 -6.31 2.21 -17.65
CA LYS A 77 -5.73 3.36 -16.98
C LYS A 77 -5.65 3.07 -15.49
N MET A 78 -4.46 3.23 -14.92
CA MET A 78 -4.19 3.06 -13.51
C MET A 78 -3.88 4.43 -12.92
N ASP A 79 -4.69 4.88 -11.97
CA ASP A 79 -4.49 6.15 -11.27
C ASP A 79 -4.65 6.00 -9.76
N TRP A 80 -4.03 6.91 -9.00
CA TRP A 80 -4.17 6.96 -7.56
C TRP A 80 -5.26 7.95 -7.16
N ILE A 81 -6.33 7.47 -6.51
CA ILE A 81 -7.24 8.35 -5.76
C ILE A 81 -6.52 8.84 -4.50
N LYS A 82 -5.81 7.93 -3.84
CA LYS A 82 -4.95 8.22 -2.69
C LYS A 82 -3.70 7.38 -2.81
N LYS A 83 -2.55 8.01 -3.02
CA LYS A 83 -1.28 7.30 -3.16
C LYS A 83 -0.71 6.96 -1.78
N PRO A 84 -0.40 5.68 -1.49
CA PRO A 84 0.28 5.33 -0.24
C PRO A 84 1.74 5.77 -0.29
N ILE A 85 2.29 6.11 0.87
CA ILE A 85 3.72 6.42 0.97
C ILE A 85 4.53 5.17 0.60
N TYR A 86 5.63 5.36 -0.14
CA TYR A 86 6.53 4.31 -0.62
C TYR A 86 5.90 3.31 -1.62
N SER A 87 4.83 3.71 -2.32
CA SER A 87 4.33 2.93 -3.46
C SER A 87 5.25 3.04 -4.67
N SER A 88 5.69 1.89 -5.20
CA SER A 88 6.45 1.79 -6.46
C SER A 88 5.58 1.92 -7.70
N ILE A 89 4.26 1.76 -7.57
CA ILE A 89 3.32 1.82 -8.68
C ILE A 89 3.06 3.29 -9.03
N LYS A 90 3.38 3.66 -10.28
CA LYS A 90 3.08 4.98 -10.84
C LYS A 90 1.73 4.95 -11.55
N SER A 91 1.10 6.12 -11.66
CA SER A 91 -0.02 6.30 -12.59
C SER A 91 0.47 6.02 -14.01
N GLN A 92 -0.26 5.15 -14.72
CA GLN A 92 0.13 4.73 -16.06
C GLN A 92 -1.06 4.15 -16.82
N THR A 93 -0.98 4.16 -18.15
CA THR A 93 -1.98 3.56 -19.03
C THR A 93 -1.33 2.39 -19.77
N ILE A 94 -1.97 1.23 -19.74
CA ILE A 94 -1.48 -0.02 -20.32
C ILE A 94 -2.44 -0.44 -21.42
N ASN A 95 -1.93 -0.80 -22.60
CA ASN A 95 -2.76 -1.40 -23.64
C ASN A 95 -2.96 -2.89 -23.34
N LEU A 96 -4.19 -3.40 -23.44
CA LEU A 96 -4.50 -4.81 -23.23
C LEU A 96 -3.69 -5.73 -24.15
N LYS A 97 -3.35 -5.26 -25.37
CA LYS A 97 -2.53 -6.01 -26.34
C LYS A 97 -1.11 -6.25 -25.85
N ASP A 98 -0.62 -5.39 -24.97
CA ASP A 98 0.72 -5.46 -24.39
C ASP A 98 0.75 -6.36 -23.15
N ILE A 99 -0.39 -6.84 -22.66
CA ILE A 99 -0.43 -7.81 -21.57
C ILE A 99 -0.11 -9.20 -22.12
N SER A 100 0.87 -9.87 -21.53
CA SER A 100 1.22 -11.25 -21.86
C SER A 100 0.35 -12.25 -21.07
N HIS A 101 0.28 -12.06 -19.76
CA HIS A 101 -0.53 -12.85 -18.84
C HIS A 101 -0.72 -12.10 -17.51
N TRP A 102 -1.71 -12.51 -16.73
CA TRP A 102 -1.92 -12.08 -15.36
C TRP A 102 -1.78 -13.24 -14.38
N LYS A 103 -1.57 -12.94 -13.10
CA LYS A 103 -1.59 -13.93 -12.03
C LYS A 103 -2.20 -13.32 -10.78
N HIS A 104 -3.27 -13.92 -10.29
CA HIS A 104 -3.75 -13.71 -8.92
C HIS A 104 -3.00 -14.68 -8.00
N GLN A 105 -2.47 -14.19 -6.90
CA GLN A 105 -1.81 -14.99 -5.89
C GLN A 105 -2.43 -14.67 -4.53
N GLU A 106 -3.33 -15.53 -4.09
CA GLU A 106 -3.85 -15.51 -2.74
C GLU A 106 -2.76 -15.93 -1.77
N ARG A 107 -2.51 -15.11 -0.74
CA ARG A 107 -1.63 -15.47 0.39
C ARG A 107 -2.33 -15.11 1.67
N LYS A 108 -2.06 -15.88 2.74
CA LYS A 108 -2.52 -15.56 4.09
C LYS A 108 -2.10 -14.12 4.46
N GLY A 109 -3.05 -13.20 4.42
CA GLY A 109 -2.94 -11.82 4.90
C GLY A 109 -2.86 -10.72 3.83
N ILE A 110 -2.46 -11.01 2.58
CA ILE A 110 -2.40 -10.01 1.48
C ILE A 110 -2.52 -10.74 0.14
N ASP A 111 -3.53 -10.39 -0.65
CA ASP A 111 -3.68 -10.91 -2.00
C ASP A 111 -2.80 -10.11 -2.96
N ARG A 112 -2.24 -10.79 -3.96
CA ARG A 112 -1.35 -10.15 -4.93
C ARG A 112 -1.84 -10.37 -6.33
N PHE A 113 -2.18 -9.28 -7.02
CA PHE A 113 -2.44 -9.31 -8.45
C PHE A 113 -1.18 -8.90 -9.21
N LYS A 114 -0.74 -9.70 -10.18
CA LYS A 114 0.42 -9.42 -11.02
C LYS A 114 0.05 -9.36 -12.48
N ILE A 115 0.37 -8.25 -13.16
CA ILE A 115 0.21 -8.10 -14.61
C ILE A 115 1.60 -8.15 -15.24
N TYR A 116 1.81 -9.08 -16.17
CA TYR A 116 3.07 -9.22 -16.91
C TYR A 116 2.91 -8.67 -18.32
N LEU A 117 3.76 -7.73 -18.70
CA LEU A 117 3.72 -7.11 -20.03
C LEU A 117 4.61 -7.89 -21.02
N LYS A 118 4.23 -7.88 -22.29
CA LYS A 118 5.06 -8.35 -23.41
C LYS A 118 6.32 -7.50 -23.45
N HIS A 119 7.47 -8.14 -23.58
CA HIS A 119 8.78 -7.50 -23.56
C HIS A 119 8.82 -6.32 -24.54
N ASN A 120 8.91 -5.09 -24.02
CA ASN A 120 9.37 -3.96 -24.82
C ASN A 120 10.66 -3.44 -24.18
N LYS A 121 11.72 -3.38 -25.00
CA LYS A 121 13.07 -3.01 -24.56
C LYS A 121 13.03 -1.60 -23.95
N LYS A 122 13.58 -1.47 -22.73
CA LYS A 122 13.69 -0.26 -21.88
C LYS A 122 12.46 0.03 -21.01
N ASP A 123 12.43 -0.61 -19.84
CA ASP A 123 12.11 -0.01 -18.52
C ASP A 123 11.59 -1.06 -17.53
N ILE A 124 12.55 -1.75 -16.88
CA ILE A 124 12.69 -2.29 -15.50
C ILE A 124 11.47 -2.84 -14.69
N LEU A 125 10.20 -2.73 -15.11
CA LEU A 125 9.08 -3.41 -14.45
C LEU A 125 8.41 -4.44 -15.36
N ASN A 126 8.93 -5.67 -15.35
CA ASN A 126 8.31 -6.82 -16.04
C ASN A 126 7.01 -7.30 -15.38
N SER A 127 6.65 -6.76 -14.22
CA SER A 127 5.37 -7.07 -13.56
C SER A 127 4.90 -5.93 -12.66
N ILE A 128 3.65 -5.52 -12.78
CA ILE A 128 2.99 -4.64 -11.81
C ILE A 128 2.38 -5.53 -10.74
N THR A 129 2.79 -5.38 -9.49
CA THR A 129 2.24 -6.15 -8.36
C THR A 129 1.37 -5.26 -7.49
N PHE A 130 0.08 -5.59 -7.41
CA PHE A 130 -0.85 -5.02 -6.45
C PHE A 130 -0.76 -5.82 -5.14
N GLN A 131 -0.92 -5.12 -4.02
CA GLN A 131 -1.18 -5.73 -2.71
C GLN A 131 -2.61 -5.32 -2.36
N ILE A 132 -3.52 -6.29 -2.41
CA ILE A 132 -4.95 -6.18 -2.20
C ILE A 132 -5.27 -6.75 -0.82
#